data_AF-A0A0A1HZB7-F1
#
_entry.id   AF-A0A0A1HZB7-F1
#
_cell.length_a   1.000
_cell.length_b   1.000
_cell.length_c   1.000
_cell.angle_alpha   90.00
_cell.angle_beta   90.00
_cell.angle_gamma   90.00
#
_symmetry.space_group_name_H-M   'P 1'
#
loop_
_entity.id
_entity.type
_entity.pdbx_description
1 polymer ?
#
loop_
_entity_poly.entity_id
_entity_poly.type
_entity_poly.pdbx_seq_one_letter_code
_entity_poly.pdbx_strand_id
1 'polypeptide(L)'
;MEQPLVAITTWVGRSQSPDFPRYVAITESAKNTLKTSFEAFQSQLSATHPDLASKKYGFTVEADGKLKVLNTAGQLSTSETQRLTDLLNESTDLKAAASAFRDASIDMVDADSPWSGSYLGRYNLTKENFANTIDLAPLLKRPGSVPPQEFSDGLFFNQLAYKGELATEETEAAMLERRAAQRFTAQA
;
A
#
# COMPACT_ATOMS: atom_id res chain seq x y z
N MET A 1 35.27 32.55 28.78
CA MET A 1 34.16 31.57 28.92
C MET A 1 33.63 31.32 27.52
N GLU A 2 34.08 30.26 26.87
CA GLU A 2 33.50 29.81 25.60
C GLU A 2 32.20 29.10 25.94
N GLN A 3 31.07 29.58 25.40
CA GLN A 3 29.81 28.85 25.53
C GLN A 3 29.91 27.58 24.67
N PRO A 4 29.57 26.40 25.20
CA PRO A 4 29.58 25.18 24.41
C PRO A 4 28.55 25.34 23.28
N LEU A 5 28.98 25.08 22.05
CA LEU A 5 28.10 25.01 20.89
C LEU A 5 27.11 23.87 21.13
N VAL A 6 25.84 24.22 21.36
CA VAL A 6 24.75 23.24 21.40
C VAL A 6 24.42 22.88 19.95
N ALA A 7 24.85 21.68 19.53
CA ALA A 7 24.42 21.13 18.25
C ALA A 7 22.92 20.85 18.33
N ILE A 8 22.11 21.65 17.63
CA ILE A 8 20.71 21.32 17.37
C ILE A 8 20.71 20.37 16.19
N THR A 9 20.66 19.07 16.46
CA THR A 9 20.41 18.04 15.43
C THR A 9 18.95 18.13 15.01
N THR A 10 18.64 18.97 14.03
CA THR A 10 17.34 18.91 13.36
C THR A 10 17.34 17.70 12.44
N TRP A 11 16.45 16.74 12.67
CA TRP A 11 16.24 15.63 11.75
C TRP A 11 15.74 16.18 10.41
N VAL A 12 16.57 16.08 9.39
CA VAL A 12 16.27 16.46 8.00
C VAL A 12 15.98 15.19 7.18
N GLY A 13 15.63 14.05 7.79
CA GLY A 13 15.25 12.80 7.11
C GLY A 13 16.27 12.21 6.12
N ARG A 14 15.90 11.05 5.56
CA ARG A 14 16.75 10.34 4.61
C ARG A 14 16.82 10.99 3.21
N SER A 15 17.96 10.79 2.56
CA SER A 15 18.09 11.00 1.12
C SER A 15 17.43 9.88 0.33
N GLN A 16 17.03 10.14 -0.91
CA GLN A 16 16.45 9.11 -1.77
C GLN A 16 17.52 8.06 -2.04
N SER A 17 17.16 6.79 -1.92
CA SER A 17 18.03 5.67 -2.24
C SER A 17 18.36 5.66 -3.73
N PRO A 18 19.62 5.39 -4.13
CA PRO A 18 19.96 5.14 -5.54
C PRO A 18 19.16 4.00 -6.19
N ASP A 19 18.65 3.07 -5.38
CA ASP A 19 17.83 1.94 -5.85
C ASP A 19 16.35 2.30 -6.04
N PHE A 20 15.93 3.54 -5.73
CA PHE A 20 14.52 3.95 -5.84
C PHE A 20 13.89 3.63 -7.22
N PRO A 21 14.54 3.90 -8.37
CA PRO A 21 13.99 3.52 -9.67
C PRO A 21 13.71 2.01 -9.82
N ARG A 22 14.54 1.16 -9.18
CA ARG A 22 14.33 -0.29 -9.16
C ARG A 22 13.08 -0.65 -8.35
N TYR A 23 12.89 -0.02 -7.19
CA TYR A 23 11.70 -0.26 -6.35
C TYR A 23 10.41 0.23 -7.02
N VAL A 24 10.47 1.34 -7.78
CA VAL A 24 9.34 1.78 -8.62
C VAL A 24 8.99 0.72 -9.66
N ALA A 25 9.98 0.21 -10.40
CA ALA A 25 9.75 -0.82 -11.41
C ALA A 25 9.17 -2.13 -10.82
N ILE A 26 9.66 -2.56 -9.66
CA ILE A 26 9.13 -3.73 -8.93
C ILE A 26 7.68 -3.47 -8.51
N THR A 27 7.38 -2.30 -7.96
CA THR A 27 6.03 -1.94 -7.53
C THR A 27 5.04 -1.91 -8.70
N GLU A 28 5.44 -1.35 -9.85
CA GLU A 28 4.61 -1.36 -11.06
C GLU A 28 4.36 -2.78 -11.58
N SER A 29 5.38 -3.64 -11.58
CA SER A 29 5.22 -5.05 -11.96
C SER A 29 4.27 -5.79 -11.00
N ALA A 30 4.41 -5.56 -9.70
CA ALA A 30 3.52 -6.14 -8.68
C ALA A 30 2.09 -5.63 -8.84
N LYS A 31 1.90 -4.34 -9.14
CA LYS A 31 0.59 -3.73 -9.41
C LYS A 31 -0.10 -4.37 -10.62
N ASN A 32 0.64 -4.60 -11.70
CA ASN A 32 0.10 -5.26 -12.90
C ASN A 32 -0.32 -6.71 -12.63
N THR A 33 0.46 -7.42 -11.82
CA THR A 33 0.13 -8.79 -11.37
C THR A 33 -1.13 -8.76 -10.51
N LEU A 34 -1.20 -7.87 -9.51
CA LEU A 34 -2.38 -7.68 -8.67
C LEU A 34 -3.62 -7.35 -9.49
N LYS A 35 -3.50 -6.44 -10.46
CA LYS A 35 -4.60 -6.10 -11.37
C LYS A 35 -5.13 -7.32 -12.11
N THR A 36 -4.24 -8.14 -12.67
CA THR A 36 -4.61 -9.35 -13.41
C THR A 36 -5.32 -10.36 -12.51
N SER A 37 -4.78 -10.63 -11.32
CA SER A 37 -5.41 -11.54 -10.36
C SER A 37 -6.77 -11.02 -9.87
N PHE A 38 -6.92 -9.70 -9.72
CA PHE A 38 -8.19 -9.09 -9.31
C PHE A 38 -9.24 -9.14 -10.43
N GLU A 39 -8.86 -8.90 -11.69
CA GLU A 39 -9.76 -9.07 -12.83
C GLU A 39 -10.25 -10.52 -12.96
N ALA A 40 -9.37 -11.51 -12.72
CA ALA A 40 -9.75 -12.92 -12.68
C ALA A 40 -10.74 -13.24 -11.54
N PHE A 41 -10.46 -12.73 -10.33
CA PHE A 41 -11.38 -12.85 -9.19
C PHE A 41 -12.75 -12.21 -9.50
N GLN A 42 -12.78 -11.01 -10.07
CA GLN A 42 -14.03 -10.34 -10.43
C GLN A 42 -14.82 -11.14 -11.46
N SER A 43 -14.16 -11.71 -12.47
CA SER A 43 -14.81 -12.58 -13.46
C SER A 43 -15.45 -13.81 -12.82
N GLN A 44 -14.76 -14.46 -11.88
CA GLN A 44 -15.31 -15.60 -11.14
C GLN A 44 -16.47 -15.18 -10.25
N LEU A 45 -16.32 -14.07 -9.52
CA LEU A 45 -17.36 -13.52 -8.64
C LEU A 45 -18.63 -13.18 -9.42
N SER A 46 -18.53 -12.58 -10.62
CA SER A 46 -19.68 -12.32 -11.48
C SER A 46 -20.39 -13.59 -11.94
N ALA A 47 -19.66 -14.68 -12.15
CA ALA A 47 -20.23 -15.96 -12.58
C ALA A 47 -20.91 -16.73 -11.44
N THR A 48 -20.34 -16.72 -10.23
CA THR A 48 -20.81 -17.56 -9.11
C THR A 48 -21.64 -16.80 -8.07
N HIS A 49 -21.40 -15.51 -7.91
CA HIS A 49 -22.02 -14.65 -6.89
C HIS A 49 -22.39 -13.27 -7.48
N PRO A 50 -23.27 -13.22 -8.50
CA PRO A 50 -23.63 -11.98 -9.18
C PRO A 50 -24.24 -10.92 -8.25
N ASP A 51 -24.86 -11.34 -7.15
CA ASP A 51 -25.36 -10.48 -6.07
C ASP A 51 -24.23 -9.60 -5.48
N LEU A 52 -23.08 -10.20 -5.18
CA LEU A 52 -21.91 -9.51 -4.64
C LEU A 52 -21.13 -8.76 -5.72
N ALA A 53 -21.04 -9.31 -6.92
CA ALA A 53 -20.31 -8.68 -8.03
C ALA A 53 -20.93 -7.34 -8.48
N SER A 54 -22.24 -7.17 -8.29
CA SER A 54 -22.94 -5.93 -8.60
C SER A 54 -22.66 -4.77 -7.63
N LYS A 55 -22.02 -5.06 -6.49
CA LYS A 55 -21.78 -4.11 -5.41
C LYS A 55 -20.44 -3.41 -5.58
N LYS A 56 -20.40 -2.14 -5.17
CA LYS A 56 -19.16 -1.36 -5.10
C LYS A 56 -18.50 -1.55 -3.74
N TYR A 57 -17.23 -1.95 -3.76
CA TYR A 57 -16.42 -2.13 -2.57
C TYR A 57 -14.95 -1.81 -2.86
N GLY A 58 -14.23 -1.46 -1.80
CA GLY A 58 -12.77 -1.47 -1.75
C GLY A 58 -12.26 -2.77 -1.13
N PHE A 59 -10.96 -2.98 -1.19
CA PHE A 59 -10.32 -4.03 -0.39
C PHE A 59 -8.87 -3.66 -0.09
N THR A 60 -8.32 -4.28 0.94
CA THR A 60 -6.93 -4.08 1.33
C THR A 60 -6.30 -5.38 1.79
N VAL A 61 -5.04 -5.32 2.18
CA VAL A 61 -4.28 -6.44 2.76
C VAL A 61 -3.82 -6.07 4.17
N GLU A 62 -4.15 -6.91 5.14
CA GLU A 62 -3.75 -6.79 6.53
C GLU A 62 -2.31 -7.25 6.74
N ALA A 63 -1.73 -6.97 7.91
CA ALA A 63 -0.32 -7.27 8.20
C ALA A 63 0.03 -8.76 8.01
N ASP A 64 -0.88 -9.66 8.39
CA ASP A 64 -0.72 -11.12 8.25
C ASP A 64 -0.91 -11.63 6.80
N GLY A 65 -1.20 -10.74 5.86
CA GLY A 65 -1.40 -11.06 4.45
C GLY A 65 -2.83 -11.45 4.09
N LYS A 66 -3.78 -11.44 5.04
CA LYS A 66 -5.20 -11.62 4.70
C LYS A 66 -5.76 -10.42 3.98
N LEU A 67 -6.72 -10.68 3.10
CA LEU A 67 -7.48 -9.62 2.44
C LEU A 67 -8.67 -9.22 3.31
N LYS A 68 -9.02 -7.94 3.24
CA LYS A 68 -10.17 -7.38 3.97
C LYS A 68 -10.98 -6.50 3.05
N VAL A 69 -12.29 -6.73 3.00
CA VAL A 69 -13.21 -5.86 2.27
C VAL A 69 -13.38 -4.53 3.00
N LEU A 70 -13.40 -3.46 2.23
CA LEU A 70 -13.72 -2.11 2.68
C LEU A 70 -15.08 -1.72 2.11
N ASN A 71 -16.09 -1.54 2.97
CA ASN A 71 -17.43 -1.11 2.56
C ASN A 71 -17.50 0.42 2.39
N THR A 72 -16.59 0.98 1.60
CA THR A 72 -16.45 2.44 1.42
C THR A 72 -17.67 3.09 0.76
N ALA A 73 -18.42 2.33 -0.04
CA ALA A 73 -19.64 2.80 -0.70
C ALA A 73 -20.92 2.57 0.14
N GLY A 74 -20.83 1.88 1.28
CA GLY A 74 -21.99 1.56 2.13
C GLY A 74 -23.03 0.62 1.49
N GLN A 75 -22.66 -0.10 0.43
CA GLN A 75 -23.58 -0.95 -0.34
C GLN A 75 -23.65 -2.40 0.16
N LEU A 76 -22.73 -2.79 1.03
CA LEU A 76 -22.67 -4.12 1.63
C LEU A 76 -23.27 -4.11 3.03
N SER A 77 -24.07 -5.12 3.35
CA SER A 77 -24.38 -5.51 4.72
C SER A 77 -23.18 -6.18 5.40
N THR A 78 -23.26 -6.40 6.71
CA THR A 78 -22.21 -7.11 7.46
C THR A 78 -21.99 -8.53 6.92
N SER A 79 -23.06 -9.26 6.59
CA SER A 79 -22.95 -10.62 6.05
C SER A 79 -22.38 -10.64 4.63
N GLU A 80 -22.77 -9.70 3.77
CA GLU A 80 -22.18 -9.56 2.43
C GLU A 80 -20.68 -9.18 2.52
N THR A 81 -20.31 -8.30 3.46
CA THR A 81 -18.91 -7.92 3.72
C THR A 81 -18.08 -9.12 4.15
N GLN A 82 -18.59 -9.93 5.08
CA GLN A 82 -17.92 -11.14 5.53
C GLN A 82 -17.77 -12.15 4.39
N ARG A 83 -18.86 -12.48 3.70
CA ARG A 83 -18.84 -13.45 2.60
C ARG A 83 -17.88 -13.04 1.48
N LEU A 84 -17.83 -11.75 1.14
CA LEU A 84 -16.89 -11.25 0.14
C LEU A 84 -15.44 -11.26 0.64
N THR A 85 -15.22 -11.03 1.93
CA THR A 85 -13.89 -11.17 2.56
C THR A 85 -13.41 -12.62 2.51
N ASP A 86 -14.29 -13.58 2.80
CA ASP A 86 -13.96 -15.00 2.73
C ASP A 86 -13.58 -15.41 1.30
N LEU A 87 -14.40 -15.02 0.31
CA LEU A 87 -14.14 -15.26 -1.11
C LEU A 87 -12.83 -14.65 -1.62
N LEU A 88 -12.49 -13.43 -1.17
CA LEU A 88 -11.19 -12.83 -1.48
C LEU A 88 -10.03 -13.68 -0.95
N ASN A 89 -10.15 -14.20 0.28
CA ASN A 89 -9.09 -14.96 0.93
C ASN A 89 -8.96 -16.41 0.42
N GLU A 90 -10.00 -16.96 -0.19
CA GLU A 90 -9.97 -18.23 -0.93
C GLU A 90 -9.13 -18.11 -2.22
N SER A 91 -9.03 -16.92 -2.81
CA SER A 91 -8.18 -16.66 -3.96
C SER A 91 -6.70 -16.56 -3.55
N THR A 92 -5.99 -17.68 -3.66
CA THR A 92 -4.57 -17.77 -3.29
C THR A 92 -3.71 -16.83 -4.13
N ASP A 93 -3.96 -16.75 -5.44
CA ASP A 93 -3.21 -15.89 -6.36
C ASP A 93 -3.44 -14.39 -6.08
N LEU A 94 -4.69 -14.00 -5.79
CA LEU A 94 -5.00 -12.61 -5.44
C LEU A 94 -4.34 -12.22 -4.11
N LYS A 95 -4.40 -13.09 -3.10
CA LYS A 95 -3.76 -12.86 -1.80
C LYS A 95 -2.25 -12.71 -1.91
N ALA A 96 -1.60 -13.58 -2.69
CA ALA A 96 -0.17 -13.51 -2.95
C ALA A 96 0.19 -12.21 -3.70
N ALA A 97 -0.54 -11.86 -4.76
CA ALA A 97 -0.29 -10.66 -5.54
C ALA A 97 -0.51 -9.37 -4.72
N ALA A 98 -1.54 -9.31 -3.89
CA ALA A 98 -1.80 -8.18 -3.01
C ALA A 98 -0.71 -8.00 -1.95
N SER A 99 -0.27 -9.11 -1.34
CA SER A 99 0.84 -9.10 -0.38
C SER A 99 2.15 -8.66 -1.02
N ALA A 100 2.44 -9.11 -2.25
CA ALA A 100 3.62 -8.70 -3.00
C ALA A 100 3.57 -7.20 -3.35
N PHE A 101 2.41 -6.69 -3.77
CA PHE A 101 2.22 -5.26 -4.03
C PHE A 101 2.37 -4.41 -2.77
N ARG A 102 1.82 -4.86 -1.62
CA ARG A 102 2.03 -4.20 -0.32
C ARG A 102 3.51 -4.09 0.02
N ASP A 103 4.22 -5.22 -0.02
CA ASP A 103 5.62 -5.29 0.38
C ASP A 103 6.50 -4.43 -0.56
N ALA A 104 6.25 -4.48 -1.88
CA ALA A 104 6.93 -3.62 -2.85
C ALA A 104 6.64 -2.12 -2.63
N SER A 105 5.39 -1.77 -2.31
CA SER A 105 5.00 -0.38 -2.04
C SER A 105 5.67 0.17 -0.78
N ILE A 106 5.80 -0.64 0.27
CA ILE A 106 6.56 -0.29 1.48
C ILE A 106 8.03 -0.04 1.12
N ASP A 107 8.66 -0.95 0.38
CA ASP A 107 10.06 -0.81 -0.03
C ASP A 107 10.31 0.45 -0.87
N MET A 108 9.35 0.80 -1.74
CA MET A 108 9.37 2.02 -2.56
C MET A 108 9.25 3.29 -1.71
N VAL A 109 8.31 3.34 -0.76
CA VAL A 109 8.15 4.47 0.17
C VAL A 109 9.40 4.65 1.04
N ASP A 110 9.92 3.55 1.59
CA ASP A 110 11.16 3.55 2.38
C ASP A 110 12.37 4.03 1.57
N ALA A 111 12.43 3.72 0.28
CA ALA A 111 13.52 4.11 -0.60
C ALA A 111 13.45 5.58 -1.05
N ASP A 112 12.33 6.27 -0.89
CA ASP A 112 12.17 7.66 -1.30
C ASP A 112 12.62 8.65 -0.20
N SER A 113 12.84 9.90 -0.59
CA SER A 113 13.16 10.99 0.35
C SER A 113 11.91 11.76 0.78
N PRO A 114 11.86 12.27 2.02
CA PRO A 114 10.83 13.23 2.43
C PRO A 114 10.95 14.63 1.78
N TRP A 115 12.10 14.97 1.18
CA TRP A 115 12.39 16.36 0.74
C TRP A 115 12.85 16.46 -0.72
N SER A 116 13.05 15.32 -1.37
CA SER A 116 13.43 15.20 -2.78
C SER A 116 12.74 13.99 -3.39
N GLY A 117 12.88 13.77 -4.71
CA GLY A 117 12.25 12.63 -5.36
C GLY A 117 10.74 12.80 -5.54
N SER A 118 9.98 11.75 -5.22
CA SER A 118 8.51 11.73 -5.36
C SER A 118 7.77 12.15 -4.08
N TYR A 119 8.50 12.55 -3.04
CA TYR A 119 7.99 12.91 -1.71
C TYR A 119 7.24 11.80 -0.98
N LEU A 120 7.30 10.56 -1.46
CA LEU A 120 6.72 9.41 -0.78
C LEU A 120 7.40 9.19 0.57
N GLY A 121 8.68 9.57 0.69
CA GLY A 121 9.44 9.37 1.92
C GLY A 121 8.95 10.21 3.10
N ARG A 122 8.04 11.17 2.87
CA ARG A 122 7.31 11.90 3.92
C ARG A 122 6.39 11.03 4.75
N TYR A 123 6.06 9.84 4.25
CA TYR A 123 5.13 8.92 4.90
C TYR A 123 5.87 7.71 5.47
N ASN A 124 5.33 7.18 6.56
CA ASN A 124 5.70 5.90 7.12
C ASN A 124 4.63 4.87 6.71
N LEU A 125 4.95 4.01 5.75
CA LEU A 125 4.07 2.92 5.35
C LEU A 125 4.65 1.60 5.86
N THR A 126 3.87 0.85 6.62
CA THR A 126 4.27 -0.42 7.22
C THR A 126 3.22 -1.48 6.98
N LYS A 127 3.51 -2.75 7.33
CA LYS A 127 2.51 -3.82 7.19
C LYS A 127 1.31 -3.59 8.11
N GLU A 128 1.55 -2.97 9.26
CA GLU A 128 0.57 -2.72 10.31
C GLU A 128 -0.41 -1.62 9.93
N ASN A 129 0.05 -0.55 9.27
CA ASN A 129 -0.81 0.57 8.89
C ASN A 129 -1.33 0.50 7.44
N PHE A 130 -0.78 -0.39 6.59
CA PHE A 130 -1.17 -0.49 5.17
C PHE A 130 -2.68 -0.62 4.97
N ALA A 131 -3.34 -1.47 5.76
CA ALA A 131 -4.77 -1.72 5.66
C ALA A 131 -5.63 -0.47 5.94
N ASN A 132 -5.12 0.47 6.73
CA ASN A 132 -5.80 1.72 7.05
C ASN A 132 -5.48 2.82 6.03
N THR A 133 -4.36 2.69 5.30
CA THR A 133 -3.86 3.70 4.39
C THR A 133 -4.25 3.43 2.93
N ILE A 134 -4.20 2.18 2.47
CA ILE A 134 -4.32 1.83 1.05
C ILE A 134 -5.56 0.98 0.79
N ASP A 135 -6.49 1.53 0.01
CA ASP A 135 -7.55 0.78 -0.69
C ASP A 135 -7.02 0.37 -2.07
N LEU A 136 -6.93 -0.94 -2.31
CA LEU A 136 -6.37 -1.49 -3.54
C LEU A 136 -7.34 -1.34 -4.71
N ALA A 137 -8.66 -1.44 -4.51
CA ALA A 137 -9.60 -1.50 -5.63
C ALA A 137 -9.55 -0.27 -6.55
N PRO A 138 -9.52 0.97 -6.03
CA PRO A 138 -9.38 2.17 -6.86
C PRO A 138 -8.09 2.21 -7.67
N LEU A 139 -6.97 1.69 -7.13
CA LEU A 139 -5.66 1.69 -7.80
C LEU A 139 -5.62 0.83 -9.07
N LEU A 140 -6.54 -0.13 -9.18
CA LEU A 140 -6.60 -1.12 -10.28
C LEU A 140 -7.58 -0.71 -11.39
N LYS A 141 -8.35 0.37 -11.19
CA LYS A 141 -9.29 0.89 -12.19
C LYS A 141 -8.55 1.60 -13.32
N ARG A 142 -9.10 1.53 -14.54
CA ARG A 142 -8.55 2.25 -15.70
C ARG A 142 -8.77 3.76 -15.54
N PRO A 143 -7.75 4.61 -15.76
CA PRO A 143 -7.92 6.06 -15.79
C PRO A 143 -8.89 6.49 -16.90
N GLY A 144 -9.72 7.51 -16.63
CA GLY A 144 -10.50 8.21 -17.66
C GLY A 144 -12.01 7.89 -17.74
N SER A 145 -12.56 7.08 -16.83
CA SER A 145 -13.99 6.71 -16.85
C SER A 145 -14.68 6.82 -15.49
N VAL A 146 -14.06 7.50 -14.52
CA VAL A 146 -14.52 7.55 -13.14
C VAL A 146 -14.70 8.99 -12.65
N PRO A 147 -15.63 9.25 -11.70
CA PRO A 147 -15.77 10.56 -11.05
C PRO A 147 -14.46 11.08 -10.42
N PRO A 148 -14.31 12.40 -10.19
CA PRO A 148 -13.08 13.00 -9.67
C PRO A 148 -12.55 12.38 -8.37
N GLN A 149 -13.44 12.05 -7.43
CA GLN A 149 -13.03 11.40 -6.18
C GLN A 149 -12.45 10.01 -6.43
N GLU A 150 -13.08 9.21 -7.29
CA GLU A 150 -12.59 7.86 -7.62
C GLU A 150 -11.27 7.90 -8.40
N PHE A 151 -11.08 8.94 -9.22
CA PHE A 151 -9.79 9.19 -9.86
C PHE A 151 -8.71 9.49 -8.81
N SER A 152 -9.01 10.39 -7.85
CA SER A 152 -8.11 10.73 -6.75
C SER A 152 -7.75 9.50 -5.91
N ASP A 153 -8.74 8.69 -5.53
CA ASP A 153 -8.54 7.46 -4.76
C ASP A 153 -7.70 6.42 -5.55
N GLY A 154 -7.74 6.48 -6.88
CA GLY A 154 -6.91 5.67 -7.77
C GLY A 154 -5.43 6.05 -7.82
N LEU A 155 -5.05 7.18 -7.20
CA LEU A 155 -3.67 7.62 -7.10
C LEU A 155 -3.06 7.21 -5.75
N PHE A 156 -2.00 6.41 -5.81
CA PHE A 156 -1.30 5.90 -4.61
C PHE A 156 -0.84 7.02 -3.67
N PHE A 157 -0.22 8.07 -4.23
CA PHE A 157 0.23 9.24 -3.46
C PHE A 157 -0.92 9.93 -2.71
N ASN A 158 -2.10 10.03 -3.32
CA ASN A 158 -3.24 10.68 -2.67
C ASN A 158 -3.75 9.87 -1.47
N GLN A 159 -3.74 8.55 -1.56
CA GLN A 159 -4.09 7.71 -0.42
C GLN A 159 -3.11 7.87 0.75
N LEU A 160 -1.80 7.95 0.46
CA LEU A 160 -0.81 8.32 1.48
C LEU A 160 -1.07 9.71 2.07
N ALA A 161 -1.35 10.69 1.21
CA ALA A 161 -1.57 12.06 1.66
C ALA A 161 -2.80 12.23 2.57
N TYR A 162 -3.87 11.46 2.33
CA TYR A 162 -5.10 11.58 3.11
C TYR A 162 -5.19 10.62 4.30
N LYS A 163 -4.52 9.47 4.23
CA LYS A 163 -4.71 8.36 5.18
C LYS A 163 -3.39 7.82 5.75
N GLY A 164 -2.25 8.31 5.27
CA GLY A 164 -0.93 7.85 5.67
C GLY A 164 -0.44 8.52 6.95
N GLU A 165 0.42 7.80 7.67
CA GLU A 165 1.16 8.35 8.80
C GLU A 165 2.40 9.08 8.29
N LEU A 166 2.75 10.20 8.91
CA LEU A 166 3.98 10.95 8.56
C LEU A 166 5.21 10.25 9.13
N ALA A 167 6.30 10.29 8.38
CA ALA A 167 7.61 9.86 8.86
C ALA A 167 8.13 10.83 9.94
N THR A 168 8.61 10.27 11.03
CA THR A 168 9.36 10.90 12.11
C THR A 168 10.76 10.27 12.21
N GLU A 169 11.66 10.89 12.98
CA GLU A 169 12.97 10.32 13.29
C GLU A 169 12.88 8.89 13.84
N GLU A 170 11.93 8.63 14.76
CA GLU A 170 11.70 7.31 15.34
C GLU A 170 11.27 6.29 14.29
N THR A 171 10.30 6.64 13.44
CA THR A 171 9.84 5.72 12.39
C THR A 171 10.92 5.47 11.33
N GLU A 172 11.77 6.46 11.06
CA GLU A 172 12.89 6.31 10.12
C GLU A 172 13.98 5.39 10.71
N ALA A 173 14.30 5.53 12.01
CA ALA A 173 15.20 4.62 12.70
C ALA A 173 14.67 3.17 12.65
N ALA A 174 13.40 2.96 12.98
CA ALA A 174 12.76 1.64 12.92
C ALA A 174 12.76 1.05 11.49
N MET A 175 12.54 1.88 10.47
CA MET A 175 12.62 1.48 9.07
C MET A 175 14.04 1.05 8.69
N LEU A 176 15.07 1.80 9.10
CA LEU A 176 16.47 1.46 8.82
C LEU A 176 16.88 0.14 9.49
N GLU A 177 16.45 -0.09 10.74
CA GLU A 177 16.66 -1.37 11.44
C GLU A 177 15.98 -2.54 10.70
N ARG A 178 14.72 -2.36 10.28
CA ARG A 178 14.00 -3.36 9.47
C ARG A 178 14.74 -3.70 8.17
N ARG A 179 15.22 -2.69 7.44
CA ARG A 179 15.95 -2.89 6.17
C ARG A 179 17.31 -3.54 6.39
N ALA A 180 18.00 -3.23 7.49
CA ALA A 180 19.23 -3.91 7.85
C ALA A 180 18.98 -5.40 8.08
N ALA A 181 17.94 -5.76 8.85
CA ALA A 181 17.57 -7.16 9.09
C ALA A 181 17.23 -7.92 7.80
N GLN A 182 16.50 -7.31 6.86
CA GLN A 182 16.17 -7.90 5.55
C GLN A 182 17.39 -8.14 4.66
N ARG A 183 18.40 -7.26 4.71
CA ARG A 183 19.65 -7.46 3.95
C ARG A 183 20.43 -8.66 4.47
N PHE A 184 20.44 -8.87 5.79
CA PHE A 184 21.10 -10.03 6.39
C PHE A 184 20.40 -11.34 6.03
N THR A 185 19.06 -11.37 5.96
CA THR A 185 18.34 -12.59 5.57
C THR A 185 18.44 -12.92 4.08
N ALA A 186 18.64 -11.93 3.20
CA ALA A 186 18.83 -12.15 1.76
C ALA A 186 20.25 -12.65 1.39
N GLN A 187 21.20 -12.62 2.32
CA GLN A 187 22.60 -13.02 2.11
C GLN A 187 22.98 -14.34 2.80
N ALA A 188 22.07 -14.94 3.55
CA ALA A 188 22.23 -16.22 4.25
C ALA A 188 21.59 -17.37 3.45
#